data_AF-A0AAN4YZJ5-F1
#
_entry.id   AF-A0AAN4YZJ5-F1
#
_cell.length_a   1.000
_cell.length_b   1.000
_cell.length_c   1.000
_cell.angle_alpha   90.00
_cell.angle_beta   90.00
_cell.angle_gamma   90.00
#
_symmetry.space_group_name_H-M   'P 1'
#
loop_
_entity.id
_entity.type
_entity.pdbx_description
1 polymer ?
#
loop_
_entity_poly.entity_id
_entity_poly.type
_entity_poly.pdbx_seq_one_letter_code
_entity_poly.pdbx_strand_id
1 'polypeptide(L)'
;MIASGSTKHGNGDRPLGEFQCSLGHVHIYSLMHDFETLALESYSNNSPNQDHLLSLPKFNIQCAIIENTIAIGMTMEWMNDDDAVSIFNMQGPGILEALIPASLRPTIVQRRIPHHP
;
A
#
# COMPACT_ATOMS: atom_id res chain seq x y z
N MET A 1 25.20 55.45 6.70
CA MET A 1 25.77 54.11 6.96
C MET A 1 24.80 53.10 6.36
N ILE A 2 25.20 52.57 5.20
CA ILE A 2 24.69 51.41 4.42
C ILE A 2 23.17 51.21 4.26
N ALA A 3 22.71 51.44 3.02
CA ALA A 3 21.49 50.90 2.44
C ALA A 3 21.70 49.45 1.99
N SER A 4 20.62 48.66 1.95
CA SER A 4 20.37 47.39 1.20
C SER A 4 19.37 46.59 2.03
N GLY A 5 18.30 45.98 1.53
CA GLY A 5 17.78 45.74 0.19
C GLY A 5 16.62 44.76 0.38
N SER A 6 15.54 44.93 -0.37
CA SER A 6 14.35 44.09 -0.31
C SER A 6 14.68 42.66 -0.76
N THR A 7 14.31 41.64 0.01
CA THR A 7 14.11 40.29 -0.51
C THR A 7 12.71 39.83 -0.15
N LYS A 8 11.78 40.12 -1.07
CA LYS A 8 10.53 39.38 -1.22
C LYS A 8 10.91 37.93 -1.56
N HIS A 9 10.80 37.00 -0.61
CA HIS A 9 10.70 35.60 -0.96
C HIS A 9 9.21 35.25 -0.97
N GLY A 10 8.60 35.46 -2.13
CA GLY A 10 7.38 34.74 -2.45
C GLY A 10 7.78 33.29 -2.64
N ASN A 11 7.50 32.44 -1.66
CA ASN A 11 7.38 31.02 -1.93
C ASN A 11 5.90 30.73 -1.98
N GLY A 12 5.42 30.38 -3.18
CA GLY A 12 4.04 30.03 -3.38
C GLY A 12 3.73 28.78 -2.60
N ASP A 13 3.00 28.94 -1.50
CA ASP A 13 2.15 27.91 -0.93
C ASP A 13 1.11 27.55 -2.00
N ARG A 14 1.53 26.75 -2.99
CA ARG A 14 0.58 25.87 -3.65
C ARG A 14 0.09 24.97 -2.52
N PRO A 15 -1.21 24.96 -2.18
CA PRO A 15 -1.71 23.85 -1.40
C PRO A 15 -1.27 22.62 -2.20
N LEU A 16 -0.51 21.72 -1.56
CA LEU A 16 -0.41 20.35 -2.03
C LEU A 16 -1.87 19.94 -2.14
N GLY A 17 -2.43 20.04 -3.35
CA GLY A 17 -3.81 19.68 -3.58
C GLY A 17 -3.89 18.27 -3.08
N GLU A 18 -4.66 18.05 -2.02
CA GLU A 18 -4.99 16.71 -1.57
C GLU A 18 -5.41 15.99 -2.84
N PHE A 19 -4.57 15.07 -3.30
CA PHE A 19 -4.93 14.20 -4.40
C PHE A 19 -5.98 13.29 -3.81
N GLN A 20 -7.21 13.79 -3.81
CA GLN A 20 -8.37 13.07 -3.35
C GLN A 20 -8.59 11.98 -4.39
N CYS A 21 -7.95 10.84 -4.16
CA CYS A 21 -8.23 9.64 -4.90
C CYS A 21 -9.73 9.37 -4.68
N SER A 22 -10.54 9.44 -5.72
CA SER A 22 -11.97 9.14 -5.63
C SER A 22 -12.24 7.66 -5.30
N LEU A 23 -11.21 6.81 -5.37
CA LEU A 23 -11.18 5.45 -4.83
C LEU A 23 -10.68 5.38 -3.37
N GLY A 24 -10.48 6.53 -2.71
CA GLY A 24 -9.91 6.66 -1.37
C GLY A 24 -10.65 5.84 -0.32
N HIS A 25 -10.00 4.73 0.04
CA HIS A 25 -10.19 3.82 1.18
C HIS A 25 -11.55 3.14 1.35
N VAL A 26 -12.67 3.85 1.24
CA VAL A 26 -13.99 3.30 1.61
C VAL A 26 -14.62 2.47 0.49
N HIS A 27 -14.23 2.69 -0.78
CA HIS A 27 -14.87 1.99 -1.91
C HIS A 27 -14.11 0.76 -2.41
N ILE A 28 -12.82 0.60 -2.07
CA ILE A 28 -12.01 -0.45 -2.68
C ILE A 28 -12.38 -1.85 -2.18
N TYR A 29 -12.65 -2.01 -0.88
CA TYR A 29 -13.06 -3.30 -0.31
C TYR A 29 -14.42 -3.76 -0.86
N SER A 30 -15.39 -2.85 -0.97
CA SER A 30 -16.68 -3.15 -1.57
C SER A 30 -16.53 -3.55 -3.03
N LEU A 31 -15.73 -2.80 -3.80
CA LEU A 31 -15.46 -3.13 -5.20
C LEU A 31 -14.76 -4.47 -5.38
N MET A 32 -13.80 -4.79 -4.48
CA MET A 32 -13.13 -6.09 -4.46
C MET A 32 -14.12 -7.22 -4.17
N HIS A 33 -14.98 -7.06 -3.18
CA HIS A 33 -16.01 -8.04 -2.81
C HIS A 33 -17.03 -8.27 -3.94
N ASP A 34 -17.49 -7.19 -4.58
CA ASP A 34 -18.43 -7.28 -5.71
C ASP A 34 -17.78 -8.02 -6.90
N PHE A 35 -16.52 -7.68 -7.20
CA PHE A 35 -15.78 -8.37 -8.24
C PHE A 35 -15.54 -9.85 -7.92
N GLU A 36 -15.16 -10.17 -6.68
CA GLU A 36 -14.98 -11.56 -6.22
C GLU A 36 -16.27 -12.37 -6.40
N THR A 37 -17.40 -11.81 -6.01
CA THR A 37 -18.72 -12.45 -6.14
C THR A 37 -19.02 -12.80 -7.60
N LEU A 38 -18.88 -11.82 -8.51
CA LEU A 38 -19.14 -12.01 -9.94
C LEU A 38 -18.16 -13.01 -10.58
N ALA A 39 -16.88 -12.92 -10.22
CA ALA A 39 -15.86 -13.82 -10.71
C ALA A 39 -16.13 -15.26 -10.29
N LEU A 40 -16.41 -15.48 -9.00
CA LEU A 40 -16.68 -16.80 -8.44
C LEU A 40 -17.97 -17.41 -8.98
N GLU A 41 -19.03 -16.62 -9.15
CA GLU A 41 -20.29 -17.09 -9.74
C GLU A 41 -20.08 -17.58 -11.17
N SER A 42 -19.44 -16.77 -12.02
CA SER A 42 -19.17 -17.13 -13.41
C SER A 42 -18.29 -18.38 -13.53
N TYR A 43 -17.29 -18.49 -12.66
CA TYR A 43 -16.39 -19.64 -12.59
C TYR A 43 -17.11 -20.92 -12.16
N SER A 44 -17.90 -20.85 -11.09
CA SER A 44 -18.65 -22.00 -10.53
C SER A 44 -19.70 -22.52 -11.50
N ASN A 45 -20.25 -21.65 -12.35
CA ASN A 45 -21.18 -22.01 -13.42
C ASN A 45 -20.49 -22.55 -14.69
N ASN A 46 -19.18 -22.80 -14.66
CA ASN A 46 -18.37 -23.21 -15.82
C ASN A 46 -18.45 -22.23 -17.01
N SER A 47 -18.71 -20.95 -16.74
CA SER A 47 -18.79 -19.91 -17.74
C SER A 47 -17.97 -18.66 -17.32
N PRO A 48 -16.64 -18.77 -17.13
CA PRO A 48 -15.82 -17.62 -16.75
C PRO A 48 -15.94 -16.48 -17.76
N ASN A 49 -16.23 -15.27 -17.29
CA ASN A 49 -16.28 -14.09 -18.16
C ASN A 49 -14.85 -13.64 -18.52
N GLN A 50 -14.55 -13.52 -19.82
CA GLN A 50 -13.25 -13.04 -20.30
C GLN A 50 -12.96 -11.60 -19.87
N ASP A 51 -13.98 -10.77 -19.70
CA ASP A 51 -13.81 -9.38 -19.24
C ASP A 51 -13.25 -9.32 -17.82
N HIS A 52 -13.44 -10.38 -17.01
CA HIS A 52 -12.83 -10.45 -15.68
C HIS A 52 -11.30 -10.46 -15.75
N LEU A 53 -10.67 -10.89 -16.85
CA LEU A 53 -9.21 -10.89 -17.01
C LEU A 53 -8.60 -9.49 -16.92
N LEU A 54 -9.38 -8.43 -17.19
CA LEU A 54 -8.93 -7.05 -17.08
C LEU A 54 -8.80 -6.58 -15.62
N SER A 55 -9.56 -7.21 -14.71
CA SER A 55 -9.67 -6.83 -13.29
C SER A 55 -9.05 -7.85 -12.35
N LEU A 56 -9.01 -9.13 -12.73
CA LEU A 56 -8.48 -10.23 -11.92
C LEU A 56 -7.02 -10.00 -11.47
N PRO A 57 -6.09 -9.52 -12.32
CA PRO A 57 -4.73 -9.22 -11.87
C PRO A 57 -4.70 -8.12 -10.80
N LYS A 58 -5.55 -7.09 -10.94
CA LYS A 58 -5.62 -5.99 -9.98
C LYS A 58 -6.18 -6.47 -8.64
N PHE A 59 -7.25 -7.27 -8.69
CA PHE A 59 -7.82 -7.92 -7.51
C PHE A 59 -6.78 -8.79 -6.80
N ASN A 60 -6.10 -9.67 -7.53
CA ASN A 60 -5.08 -10.56 -6.97
C ASN A 60 -3.91 -9.78 -6.35
N ILE A 61 -3.49 -8.66 -6.93
CA ILE A 61 -2.47 -7.80 -6.35
C ILE A 61 -2.95 -7.20 -5.02
N GLN A 62 -4.19 -6.72 -4.95
CA GLN A 62 -4.74 -6.17 -3.70
C GLN A 62 -4.85 -7.23 -2.61
N CYS A 63 -5.38 -8.42 -2.92
CA CYS A 63 -5.40 -9.54 -1.98
C CYS A 63 -3.98 -9.91 -1.52
N ALA A 64 -3.02 -9.99 -2.45
CA ALA A 64 -1.64 -10.30 -2.12
C ALA A 64 -1.00 -9.24 -1.19
N ILE A 65 -1.27 -7.95 -1.40
CA ILE A 65 -0.79 -6.89 -0.49
C ILE A 65 -1.34 -7.12 0.92
N ILE A 66 -2.64 -7.35 1.06
CA ILE A 66 -3.29 -7.54 2.36
C ILE A 66 -2.77 -8.81 3.05
N GLU A 67 -2.79 -9.94 2.36
CA GLU A 67 -2.39 -11.23 2.93
C GLU A 67 -0.89 -11.27 3.26
N ASN A 68 -0.03 -10.72 2.40
CA ASN A 68 1.41 -10.69 2.67
C ASN A 68 1.73 -9.75 3.84
N THR A 69 1.03 -8.64 3.97
CA THR A 69 1.16 -7.72 5.12
C THR A 69 0.87 -8.45 6.43
N ILE A 70 -0.23 -9.19 6.48
CA ILE A 70 -0.61 -10.01 7.64
C ILE A 70 0.44 -11.11 7.90
N ALA A 71 0.89 -11.82 6.86
CA ALA A 71 1.87 -12.89 6.98
C ALA A 71 3.25 -12.43 7.48
N ILE A 72 3.61 -11.17 7.19
CA ILE A 72 4.83 -10.53 7.69
C ILE A 72 4.68 -10.07 9.15
N GLY A 73 3.45 -10.00 9.67
CA GLY A 73 3.15 -9.57 11.03
C GLY A 73 2.89 -8.07 11.16
N MET A 74 2.53 -7.40 10.06
CA MET A 74 2.09 -5.99 10.07
C MET A 74 0.57 -5.89 10.17
N THR A 75 0.08 -4.71 10.56
CA THR A 75 -1.36 -4.38 10.51
C THR A 75 -1.65 -3.42 9.36
N MET A 76 -2.91 -3.36 8.91
CA MET A 76 -3.28 -2.41 7.85
C MET A 76 -3.19 -0.96 8.31
N GLU A 77 -3.36 -0.67 9.59
CA GLU A 77 -3.15 0.68 10.13
C GLU A 77 -1.70 1.14 9.91
N TRP A 78 -0.74 0.23 10.07
CA TRP A 78 0.68 0.50 9.82
C TRP A 78 0.96 0.85 8.35
N MET A 79 0.23 0.22 7.43
CA MET A 79 0.34 0.49 5.99
C MET A 79 -0.25 1.85 5.59
N ASN A 80 -1.17 2.40 6.39
CA ASN A 80 -1.88 3.65 6.08
C ASN A 80 -1.22 4.90 6.70
N ASP A 81 -0.23 4.73 7.59
CA ASP A 81 0.50 5.83 8.19
C ASP A 81 1.64 6.27 7.25
N ASP A 82 1.55 7.49 6.72
CA ASP A 82 2.52 8.05 5.76
C ASP A 82 3.94 8.16 6.33
N ASP A 83 4.08 8.25 7.66
CA ASP A 83 5.37 8.33 8.35
C ASP A 83 5.85 6.95 8.85
N ALA A 84 5.13 5.87 8.55
CA ALA A 84 5.52 4.53 8.95
C ALA A 84 6.85 4.11 8.31
N VAL A 85 7.68 3.45 9.11
CA VAL A 85 8.90 2.79 8.63
C VAL A 85 8.67 1.29 8.64
N SER A 86 9.13 0.61 7.59
CA SER A 86 9.06 -0.84 7.47
C SER A 86 9.59 -1.53 8.73
N ILE A 87 8.84 -2.52 9.21
CA ILE A 87 9.15 -3.28 10.43
C ILE A 87 10.55 -3.91 10.37
N PHE A 88 11.05 -4.21 9.16
CA PHE A 88 12.37 -4.79 8.94
C PHE A 88 13.54 -3.85 9.27
N ASN A 89 13.26 -2.56 9.49
CA ASN A 89 14.23 -1.55 9.91
C ASN A 89 14.06 -1.14 11.39
N MET A 90 13.11 -1.73 12.11
CA MET A 90 12.87 -1.40 13.51
C MET A 90 13.64 -2.34 14.44
N GLN A 91 14.38 -1.76 15.39
CA GLN A 91 15.04 -2.52 16.46
C GLN A 91 14.05 -2.69 17.62
N GLY A 92 13.34 -3.81 17.66
CA GLY A 92 12.38 -4.08 18.74
C GLY A 92 12.05 -5.58 18.91
N PRO A 93 11.63 -5.99 20.12
CA PRO A 93 11.16 -7.35 20.36
C PRO A 93 9.78 -7.52 19.73
N GLY A 94 9.71 -8.04 18.49
CA GLY A 94 8.40 -8.20 17.85
C GLY A 94 8.39 -9.06 16.59
N ILE A 95 9.48 -9.08 15.82
CA ILE A 95 9.48 -9.73 14.51
C ILE A 95 10.33 -10.98 14.59
N LEU A 96 9.66 -12.11 14.75
CA LEU A 96 10.30 -13.40 14.54
C LEU A 96 10.35 -13.64 13.02
N GLU A 97 11.42 -13.19 12.35
CA GLU A 97 11.64 -13.45 10.91
C GLU A 97 11.51 -14.95 10.57
N ALA A 98 11.75 -15.83 11.56
CA ALA A 98 11.53 -17.27 11.45
C ALA A 98 10.08 -17.66 11.14
N LEU A 99 9.10 -16.87 11.59
CA LEU A 99 7.67 -17.07 11.33
C LEU A 99 7.22 -16.52 9.97
N ILE A 100 8.03 -15.66 9.35
CA ILE A 100 7.73 -15.11 8.02
C ILE A 100 8.02 -16.17 6.96
N PRO A 101 7.08 -16.41 6.01
CA PRO A 101 7.32 -17.29 4.87
C PRO A 101 8.61 -16.92 4.13
N ALA A 102 9.38 -17.93 3.71
CA ALA A 102 10.71 -17.70 3.14
C ALA A 102 10.70 -16.74 1.93
N SER A 103 9.63 -16.77 1.12
CA SER A 103 9.42 -15.87 -0.02
C SER A 103 9.12 -14.42 0.35
N LEU A 104 8.71 -14.14 1.59
CA LEU A 104 8.36 -12.81 2.10
C LEU A 104 9.41 -12.25 3.08
N ARG A 105 10.47 -13.00 3.36
CA ARG A 105 11.56 -12.52 4.22
C ARG A 105 12.26 -11.35 3.55
N PRO A 106 12.71 -10.35 4.34
CA PRO A 106 13.29 -9.15 3.78
C PRO A 106 14.59 -9.47 3.03
N THR A 107 14.75 -8.79 1.90
CA THR A 107 16.01 -8.76 1.18
C THR A 107 17.08 -8.00 1.98
N ILE A 108 18.33 -8.13 1.57
CA ILE A 108 19.45 -7.37 2.17
C ILE A 108 19.20 -5.86 2.05
N VAL A 109 18.61 -5.40 0.94
CA VAL A 109 18.29 -3.98 0.72
C VAL A 109 17.21 -3.51 1.68
N GLN A 110 16.12 -4.27 1.83
CA GLN A 110 15.01 -3.92 2.73
C GLN A 110 15.43 -3.85 4.20
N ARG A 111 16.42 -4.64 4.64
CA ARG A 111 16.96 -4.56 6.01
C ARG A 111 17.85 -3.35 6.27
N ARG A 112 18.44 -2.78 5.21
CA ARG A 112 19.48 -1.74 5.33
C ARG A 112 18.96 -0.35 5.08
N ILE A 113 17.94 -0.23 4.23
CA ILE A 113 17.43 1.05 3.77
C ILE A 113 16.05 1.25 4.41
N PRO A 114 15.89 2.24 5.29
CA PRO A 114 14.57 2.65 5.78
C PRO A 114 13.68 3.01 4.60
N HIS A 115 12.50 2.40 4.55
CA HIS A 115 11.49 2.60 3.52
C HIS A 115 10.12 2.59 4.19
N HIS A 116 9.16 3.25 3.55
CA HIS A 116 7.75 3.05 3.86
C HIS A 116 7.35 1.60 3.51
N PRO A 117 6.53 0.92 4.34
CA PRO A 117 6.07 -0.45 4.14
C PRO A 117 5.51 -0.78 2.74
#